data_AF-A0A1Q7LY18-F1
#
_entry.id   AF-A0A1Q7LY18-F1
#
_cell.length_a   1.000
_cell.length_b   1.000
_cell.length_c   1.000
_cell.angle_alpha   90.00
_cell.angle_beta   90.00
_cell.angle_gamma   90.00
#
_symmetry.space_group_name_H-M   'P 1'
#
loop_
_entity.id
_entity.type
_entity.pdbx_description
1 polymer ?
#
loop_
_entity_poly.entity_id
_entity_poly.type
_entity_poly.pdbx_seq_one_letter_code
_entity_poly.pdbx_strand_id
1 'polypeptide(L)'
;MSRTPETFKPAGAEKVRQFLSRFPEYRSTLRLAVTHEQSSDRSRTYQGWRWHDVETHPTKLIRLVTEGITRINLRTRQATYYLLKDRDAVTRCLEELSRAEASSLATAMG
;
A
#
# COMPACT_ATOMS: atom_id res chain seq x y z
N MET A 1 -8.12 22.88 -21.66
CA MET A 1 -7.03 22.61 -20.69
C MET A 1 -6.81 21.11 -20.63
N SER A 2 -5.89 20.60 -21.44
CA SER A 2 -5.57 19.17 -21.50
C SER A 2 -4.79 18.79 -20.25
N ARG A 3 -5.34 17.88 -19.43
CA ARG A 3 -4.56 17.24 -18.38
C ARG A 3 -3.54 16.34 -19.08
N THR A 4 -2.28 16.73 -19.07
CA THR A 4 -1.17 15.84 -19.40
C THR A 4 -1.28 14.63 -18.47
N PRO A 5 -1.26 13.38 -18.97
CA PRO A 5 -1.17 12.23 -18.09
C PRO A 5 0.16 12.34 -17.36
N GLU A 6 0.11 12.53 -16.04
CA GLU A 6 1.30 12.54 -15.19
C GLU A 6 2.14 11.32 -15.54
N THR A 7 3.40 11.59 -15.90
CA THR A 7 4.36 10.57 -16.29
C THR A 7 4.53 9.61 -15.11
N PHE A 8 3.97 8.40 -15.25
CA PHE A 8 4.13 7.32 -14.28
C PHE A 8 5.60 7.16 -13.93
N LYS A 9 5.91 7.05 -12.63
CA LYS A 9 7.21 6.52 -12.20
C LYS A 9 7.13 4.99 -12.16
N PRO A 10 7.61 4.25 -13.18
CA PRO A 10 7.61 2.78 -13.16
C PRO A 10 8.40 2.21 -11.98
N ALA A 11 9.34 2.97 -11.43
CA ALA A 11 10.16 2.58 -10.28
C ALA A 11 9.34 2.35 -8.98
N GLY A 12 8.19 3.03 -8.82
CA GLY A 12 7.33 2.86 -7.65
C GLY A 12 6.65 1.50 -7.64
N ALA A 13 5.98 1.15 -8.74
CA ALA A 13 5.28 -0.13 -8.89
C ALA A 13 6.24 -1.32 -8.88
N GLU A 14 7.38 -1.23 -9.56
CA GLU A 14 8.37 -2.32 -9.57
C GLU A 14 8.90 -2.63 -8.16
N LYS A 15 9.19 -1.58 -7.37
CA LYS A 15 9.60 -1.74 -5.97
C LYS A 15 8.53 -2.43 -5.12
N VAL A 16 7.26 -2.06 -5.29
CA VAL A 16 6.15 -2.70 -4.57
C VAL A 16 6.02 -4.17 -4.97
N ARG A 17 6.12 -4.49 -6.26
CA ARG A 17 6.08 -5.88 -6.75
C ARG A 17 7.22 -6.72 -6.18
N GLN A 18 8.45 -6.22 -6.23
CA GLN A 18 9.62 -6.89 -5.67
C GLN A 18 9.52 -7.08 -4.14
N PHE A 19 8.94 -6.11 -3.45
CA PHE A 19 8.68 -6.23 -2.02
C PHE A 19 7.64 -7.32 -1.72
N LEU A 20 6.51 -7.33 -2.43
CA LEU A 20 5.42 -8.28 -2.22
C LEU A 20 5.71 -9.70 -2.71
N SER A 21 6.68 -9.89 -3.61
CA SER A 21 7.17 -11.23 -3.95
C SER A 21 8.04 -11.82 -2.83
N ARG A 22 8.82 -10.98 -2.14
CA ARG A 22 9.67 -11.39 -1.00
C ARG A 22 8.89 -11.51 0.30
N PHE A 23 7.87 -10.69 0.50
CA PHE A 23 7.08 -10.61 1.74
C PHE A 23 5.56 -10.60 1.44
N PRO A 24 5.00 -11.72 0.97
CA PRO A 24 3.60 -11.81 0.57
C PRO A 24 2.62 -11.57 1.74
N GLU A 25 3.05 -11.77 2.98
CA GLU A 25 2.23 -11.53 4.18
C GLU A 25 1.83 -10.06 4.38
N TYR A 26 2.50 -9.12 3.70
CA TYR A 26 2.17 -7.69 3.76
C TYR A 26 0.99 -7.30 2.87
N ARG A 27 0.47 -8.21 2.02
CA ARG A 27 -0.67 -7.92 1.13
C ARG A 27 -1.88 -7.41 1.92
N SER A 28 -2.23 -8.06 3.03
CA SER A 28 -3.37 -7.66 3.87
C SER A 28 -3.16 -6.28 4.50
N THR A 29 -1.97 -6.03 5.04
CA THR A 29 -1.58 -4.73 5.61
C THR A 29 -1.72 -3.61 4.57
N LEU A 30 -1.20 -3.81 3.36
CA LEU A 30 -1.25 -2.81 2.30
C LEU A 30 -2.67 -2.61 1.74
N ARG A 31 -3.50 -3.65 1.70
CA ARG A 31 -4.93 -3.51 1.36
C ARG A 31 -5.64 -2.60 2.36
N LEU A 32 -5.45 -2.83 3.66
CA LEU A 32 -6.04 -1.97 4.70
C LEU A 32 -5.52 -0.52 4.59
N ALA A 33 -4.21 -0.34 4.38
CA ALA A 33 -3.62 0.99 4.20
C ALA A 33 -4.27 1.76 3.02
N VAL A 34 -4.44 1.09 1.87
CA VAL A 34 -5.12 1.67 0.70
C VAL A 34 -6.56 2.06 1.05
N THR A 35 -7.31 1.18 1.71
CA THR A 35 -8.69 1.45 2.13
C THR A 35 -8.78 2.67 3.04
N HIS A 36 -7.88 2.83 4.00
CA HIS A 36 -7.84 3.98 4.90
C HIS A 36 -7.56 5.29 4.16
N GLU A 37 -6.59 5.30 3.24
CA GLU A 37 -6.28 6.49 2.45
C GLU A 37 -7.43 6.87 1.51
N GLN A 38 -8.03 5.90 0.81
CA GLN A 38 -9.17 6.14 -0.08
C GLN A 38 -10.40 6.66 0.68
N SER A 39 -10.72 6.04 1.82
CA SER A 39 -11.87 6.46 2.65
C SER A 39 -11.68 7.86 3.24
N SER A 40 -10.44 8.33 3.32
CA SER A 40 -10.05 9.61 3.90
C SER A 40 -9.80 10.72 2.87
N ASP A 41 -9.96 10.46 1.56
CA ASP A 41 -9.69 11.43 0.48
C ASP A 41 -10.48 12.74 0.61
N ARG A 42 -11.61 12.72 1.32
CA ARG A 42 -12.45 13.91 1.57
C ARG A 42 -12.12 14.64 2.88
N SER A 43 -11.25 14.07 3.72
CA SER A 43 -10.91 14.62 5.03
C SER A 43 -9.66 15.49 4.95
N ARG A 44 -9.83 16.81 5.14
CA ARG A 44 -8.71 17.77 5.22
C ARG A 44 -7.83 17.57 6.45
N THR A 45 -8.30 16.82 7.45
CA THR A 45 -7.60 16.58 8.71
C THR A 45 -6.98 15.18 8.78
N TYR A 46 -6.98 14.43 7.69
CA TYR A 46 -6.38 13.10 7.66
C TYR A 46 -4.85 13.18 7.83
N GLN A 47 -4.35 12.52 8.88
CA GLN A 47 -2.93 12.52 9.24
C GLN A 47 -2.19 11.24 8.80
N GLY A 48 -2.93 10.24 8.29
CA GLY A 48 -2.42 8.90 7.98
C GLY A 48 -3.03 7.82 8.86
N TRP A 49 -2.70 6.57 8.54
CA TRP A 49 -3.14 5.38 9.29
C TRP A 49 -2.09 4.97 10.33
N ARG A 50 -2.52 4.23 11.35
CA ARG A 50 -1.68 3.72 12.45
C ARG A 50 -1.60 2.19 12.40
N TRP A 51 -0.81 1.61 13.29
CA TRP A 51 -0.54 0.17 13.30
C TRP A 51 -1.79 -0.70 13.49
N HIS A 52 -2.72 -0.29 14.35
CA HIS A 52 -3.98 -1.00 14.60
C HIS A 52 -4.99 -0.79 13.47
N ASP A 53 -4.90 0.33 12.74
CA ASP A 53 -5.77 0.60 11.59
C ASP A 53 -5.49 -0.39 10.43
N VAL A 54 -4.27 -0.95 10.37
CA VAL A 54 -3.83 -1.95 9.37
C VAL A 54 -3.53 -3.33 9.99
N GLU A 55 -4.03 -3.58 11.20
CA GLU A 55 -3.95 -4.86 11.91
C GLU A 55 -2.54 -5.49 11.93
N THR A 56 -1.50 -4.64 12.08
CA THR A 56 -0.11 -5.07 11.90
C THR A 56 0.77 -4.62 13.06
N HIS A 57 1.61 -5.51 13.56
CA HIS A 57 2.55 -5.19 14.65
C HIS A 57 3.53 -4.06 14.23
N PRO A 58 3.84 -3.07 15.09
CA PRO A 58 4.70 -1.94 14.75
C PRO A 58 6.04 -2.29 14.09
N THR A 59 6.68 -3.39 14.51
CA THR A 59 7.96 -3.86 13.94
C THR A 59 7.87 -4.15 12.44
N LYS A 60 6.73 -4.66 11.95
CA LYS A 60 6.51 -4.90 10.51
C LYS A 60 6.40 -3.58 9.74
N LEU A 61 5.86 -2.52 10.35
CA LEU A 61 5.79 -1.20 9.72
C LEU A 61 7.17 -0.57 9.50
N ILE A 62 8.13 -0.85 10.37
CA ILE A 62 9.52 -0.41 10.19
C ILE A 62 10.08 -0.95 8.86
N ARG A 63 9.75 -2.20 8.49
CA ARG A 63 10.15 -2.79 7.21
C ARG A 63 9.54 -2.04 6.02
N LEU A 64 8.25 -1.69 6.09
CA LEU A 64 7.61 -0.90 5.04
C LEU A 64 8.25 0.48 4.85
N VAL A 65 8.67 1.12 5.94
CA VAL A 65 9.35 2.42 5.90
C VAL A 65 10.76 2.29 5.31
N THR A 66 11.53 1.31 5.76
CA THR A 66 12.92 1.08 5.33
C THR A 66 13.02 0.65 3.86
N GLU A 67 12.11 -0.21 3.40
CA GLU A 67 11.98 -0.59 1.98
C GLU A 67 11.38 0.55 1.14
N GLY A 68 10.84 1.58 1.80
CA GLY A 68 10.35 2.79 1.16
C GLY A 68 8.99 2.62 0.50
N ILE A 69 8.17 1.67 0.96
CA ILE A 69 6.77 1.49 0.55
C ILE A 69 5.88 2.51 1.27
N THR A 70 6.18 2.78 2.53
CA THR A 70 5.47 3.78 3.37
C THR A 70 6.43 4.86 3.86
N ARG A 71 5.86 5.95 4.37
CA ARG A 71 6.59 7.00 5.09
C ARG A 71 5.88 7.34 6.39
N ILE A 72 6.65 7.78 7.39
CA ILE A 72 6.09 8.44 8.58
C ILE A 72 5.62 9.82 8.15
N ASN A 73 4.34 10.13 8.36
CA ASN A 73 3.76 11.44 8.06
C ASN A 73 3.73 12.34 9.28
N LEU A 74 3.33 11.79 10.43
CA LEU A 74 3.30 12.51 11.70
C LEU A 74 3.70 11.55 12.83
N ARG A 75 4.50 12.06 13.77
CA ARG A 75 4.82 11.35 15.01
C ARG A 75 4.45 12.24 16.19
N THR A 76 3.63 11.71 17.09
CA THR A 76 3.27 12.33 18.35
C THR A 76 3.86 11.53 19.51
N ARG A 77 3.65 12.00 20.75
CA ARG A 77 4.03 11.23 21.95
C ARG A 77 3.27 9.91 22.07
N GLN A 78 2.08 9.80 21.49
CA GLN A 78 1.17 8.66 21.68
C GLN A 78 1.03 7.78 20.44
N ALA A 79 1.32 8.29 19.24
CA ALA A 79 1.08 7.58 18.00
C ALA A 79 2.07 7.95 16.89
N THR A 80 2.23 7.04 15.94
CA THR A 80 2.91 7.29 14.67
C THR A 80 1.91 7.04 13.54
N TYR A 81 1.79 8.01 12.64
CA TYR A 81 0.90 8.00 11.50
C TYR A 81 1.72 7.81 10.23
N TYR A 82 1.26 6.93 9.37
CA TYR A 82 1.94 6.50 8.16
C TYR A 82 1.08 6.82 6.94
N LEU A 83 1.76 6.98 5.81
CA LEU A 83 1.15 7.07 4.49
C LEU A 83 1.92 6.16 3.52
N LEU A 84 1.23 5.63 2.52
CA LEU A 84 1.83 5.00 1.35
C LEU A 84 2.61 6.07 0.58
N LYS A 85 3.80 5.72 0.09
CA LYS A 85 4.58 6.65 -0.74
C LYS A 85 3.96 6.83 -2.12
N ASP A 86 3.35 5.76 -2.63
CA ASP A 86 2.69 5.72 -3.93
C ASP A 86 1.47 4.80 -3.81
N ARG A 87 0.33 5.38 -3.46
CA ARG A 87 -0.92 4.65 -3.24
C ARG A 87 -1.35 3.94 -4.51
N ASP A 88 -1.33 4.63 -5.66
CA ASP A 88 -1.74 4.09 -6.96
C ASP A 88 -0.89 2.88 -7.38
N ALA A 89 0.43 2.95 -7.19
CA ALA A 89 1.30 1.80 -7.44
C ALA A 89 0.94 0.60 -6.55
N VAL A 90 0.67 0.84 -5.26
CA VAL A 90 0.30 -0.21 -4.31
C VAL A 90 -1.04 -0.85 -4.67
N THR A 91 -2.06 -0.03 -4.97
CA THR A 91 -3.37 -0.50 -5.41
C THR A 91 -3.26 -1.42 -6.63
N ARG A 92 -2.55 -0.98 -7.67
CA ARG A 92 -2.40 -1.79 -8.90
C ARG A 92 -1.70 -3.11 -8.67
N CYS A 93 -0.61 -3.10 -7.90
CA CYS A 93 0.11 -4.35 -7.60
C CYS A 93 -0.78 -5.36 -6.87
N LEU A 94 -1.62 -4.89 -5.94
CA LEU A 94 -2.56 -5.75 -5.22
C LEU A 94 -3.67 -6.29 -6.14
N GLU A 95 -4.17 -5.48 -7.07
CA GLU A 95 -5.18 -5.90 -8.07
C GLU A 95 -4.60 -6.92 -9.07
N GLU A 96 -3.38 -6.70 -9.56
CA GLU A 96 -2.68 -7.61 -10.47
C GLU A 96 -2.45 -8.97 -9.81
N LEU A 97 -1.99 -8.98 -8.55
CA LEU A 97 -1.82 -10.21 -7.78
C LEU A 97 -3.14 -10.93 -7.57
N SER A 98 -4.20 -10.21 -7.20
CA SER A 98 -5.54 -10.79 -7.01
C SER A 98 -6.08 -11.41 -8.30
N ARG A 99 -5.84 -10.77 -9.45
CA ARG A 99 -6.26 -11.27 -10.76
C ARG A 99 -5.46 -12.51 -11.16
N ALA A 100 -4.15 -12.51 -10.93
CA ALA A 100 -3.30 -13.66 -11.18
C ALA A 100 -3.73 -14.86 -10.33
N GLU A 101 -4.00 -14.66 -9.03
CA GLU A 101 -4.52 -15.68 -8.11
C GLU A 101 -5.86 -16.26 -8.60
N ALA A 102 -6.80 -15.40 -8.99
CA ALA A 102 -8.09 -15.84 -9.54
C ALA A 102 -7.93 -16.64 -10.84
N SER A 103 -7.02 -16.24 -11.73
CA SER A 103 -6.73 -16.95 -12.98
C SER A 103 -6.10 -18.33 -12.71
N SER A 104 -5.17 -18.43 -11.75
CA SER A 104 -4.55 -19.72 -11.38
C SER A 104 -5.56 -20.69 -10.77
N LEU A 105 -6.50 -20.20 -9.96
CA LEU A 105 -7.58 -21.04 -9.41
C LEU A 105 -8.54 -21.54 -10.48
N ALA A 106 -8.88 -20.71 -11.47
CA ALA A 106 -9.76 -21.11 -12.57
C ALA A 106 -9.14 -22.22 -13.44
N THR A 107 -7.83 -22.18 -13.68
CA THR A 107 -7.12 -23.24 -14.42
C THR A 107 -7.00 -24.54 -13.63
N ALA A 108 -6.89 -24.49 -12.30
CA ALA A 108 -6.76 -25.69 -11.47
C ALA A 108 -8.08 -26.47 -11.31
N MET A 109 -9.22 -25.86 -11.63
CA MET A 109 -10.57 -26.40 -11.41
C MET A 109 -11.26 -26.88 -12.71
N GLY A 110 -10.60 -26.77 -13.86
CA GLY A 110 -11.10 -27.22 -15.17
C GLY A 110 -10.25 -28.36 -15.73
#